data_AF-A0A952FTN1-F1
#
_entry.id   AF-A0A952FTN1-F1
#
_cell.length_a   1.000
_cell.length_b   1.000
_cell.length_c   1.000
_cell.angle_alpha   90.00
_cell.angle_beta   90.00
_cell.angle_gamma   90.00
#
_symmetry.space_group_name_H-M   'P 1'
#
loop_
_entity.id
_entity.type
_entity.pdbx_description
1 polymer ?
#
loop_
_entity_poly.entity_id
_entity_poly.type
_entity_poly.pdbx_seq_one_letter_code
_entity_poly.pdbx_strand_id
1 'polypeptide(L)'
;QKAAGRWMLERDYAAWAAVRAIGEAVTRTGSGDAAAIRAYLVSPDFQLGAFKGVPLTFRSWDQQLRQPMLLASPMMLVSVSPQEGFLHQRTPLDTLGYDEPESSCRLNPDP
;
A
#
# COMPACT_ATOMS: atom_id res chain seq x y z
N GLN A 1 2.68 -14.46 -16.13
CA GLN A 1 3.30 -15.67 -15.54
C GLN A 1 4.46 -16.27 -16.37
N LYS A 2 4.68 -15.92 -17.65
CA LYS A 2 5.73 -16.59 -18.46
C LYS A 2 7.16 -16.03 -18.39
N ALA A 3 7.37 -14.79 -17.94
CA ALA A 3 8.69 -14.14 -18.10
C ALA A 3 9.84 -14.82 -17.34
N ALA A 4 9.58 -15.36 -16.13
CA ALA A 4 10.62 -15.94 -15.27
C ALA A 4 10.55 -17.48 -15.14
N GLY A 5 9.55 -18.14 -15.74
CA GLY A 5 9.39 -19.61 -15.65
C GLY A 5 9.08 -20.16 -14.24
N ARG A 6 8.79 -19.31 -13.27
CA ARG A 6 8.47 -19.65 -11.87
C ARG A 6 7.24 -18.90 -11.37
N TRP A 7 6.66 -19.35 -10.26
CA TRP A 7 5.63 -18.59 -9.55
C TRP A 7 6.16 -17.24 -9.07
N MET A 8 5.23 -16.29 -8.95
CA MET A 8 5.51 -14.95 -8.41
C MET A 8 5.98 -15.07 -6.96
N LEU A 9 7.12 -14.45 -6.65
CA LEU A 9 7.62 -14.32 -5.29
C LEU A 9 7.23 -12.95 -4.72
N GLU A 10 7.56 -12.71 -3.46
CA GLU A 10 7.24 -11.48 -2.73
C GLU A 10 7.75 -10.21 -3.43
N ARG A 11 8.96 -10.27 -4.00
CA ARG A 11 9.56 -9.15 -4.74
C ARG A 11 8.83 -8.85 -6.06
N ASP A 12 8.39 -9.90 -6.75
CA ASP A 12 7.66 -9.74 -8.01
C ASP A 12 6.27 -9.15 -7.75
N TYR A 13 5.62 -9.56 -6.65
CA TYR A 13 4.35 -8.97 -6.21
C TYR A 13 4.54 -7.49 -5.85
N ALA A 14 5.59 -7.15 -5.11
CA ALA A 14 5.89 -5.75 -4.77
C ALA A 14 6.12 -4.89 -6.04
N ALA A 15 6.86 -5.42 -7.01
CA ALA A 15 7.06 -4.76 -8.30
C ALA A 15 5.75 -4.60 -9.08
N TRP A 16 4.92 -5.64 -9.13
CA TRP A 16 3.60 -5.59 -9.75
C TRP A 16 2.69 -4.54 -9.10
N ALA A 17 2.65 -4.51 -7.76
CA ALA A 17 1.86 -3.54 -7.00
C ALA A 17 2.33 -2.10 -7.27
N ALA A 18 3.64 -1.86 -7.33
CA ALA A 18 4.20 -0.55 -7.64
C ALA A 18 3.79 -0.05 -9.03
N VAL A 19 3.94 -0.88 -10.07
CA VAL A 19 3.54 -0.52 -11.44
C VAL A 19 2.02 -0.34 -11.54
N ARG A 20 1.24 -1.20 -10.86
CA ARG A 20 -0.22 -1.10 -10.83
C ARG A 20 -0.70 0.18 -10.15
N ALA A 21 -0.04 0.62 -9.08
CA ALA A 21 -0.35 1.88 -8.40
C ALA A 21 -0.19 3.08 -9.33
N ILE A 22 0.93 3.15 -10.06
CA ILE A 22 1.17 4.20 -11.05
C ILE A 22 0.10 4.14 -12.15
N GLY A 23 -0.19 2.95 -12.68
CA GLY A 23 -1.21 2.79 -13.73
C GLY A 23 -2.62 3.19 -13.27
N GLU A 24 -2.99 2.89 -12.02
CA GLU A 24 -4.25 3.33 -11.43
C GLU A 24 -4.28 4.87 -11.33
N ALA A 25 -3.20 5.49 -10.84
CA ALA A 25 -3.11 6.93 -10.72
C ALA A 25 -3.19 7.65 -12.08
N VAL A 26 -2.48 7.15 -13.10
CA VAL A 26 -2.58 7.68 -14.47
C VAL A 26 -4.00 7.56 -15.01
N THR A 27 -4.65 6.42 -14.78
CA THR A 27 -6.02 6.18 -15.27
C THR A 27 -7.03 7.11 -14.61
N ARG A 28 -6.87 7.37 -13.30
CA ARG A 28 -7.79 8.20 -12.51
C ARG A 28 -7.58 9.69 -12.76
N THR A 29 -6.33 10.12 -12.91
CA THR A 29 -6.00 11.53 -13.16
C THR A 29 -6.10 11.92 -14.63
N GLY A 30 -6.04 10.96 -15.56
CA GLY A 30 -5.95 11.23 -17.00
C GLY A 30 -4.64 11.92 -17.40
N SER A 31 -3.62 11.87 -16.55
CA SER A 31 -2.36 12.62 -16.71
C SER A 31 -1.14 11.70 -16.62
N GLY A 32 -0.13 12.02 -17.44
CA GLY A 32 1.22 11.46 -17.34
C GLY A 32 2.19 12.32 -16.52
N ASP A 33 1.72 13.46 -15.98
CA ASP A 33 2.55 14.34 -15.16
C ASP A 33 2.88 13.72 -13.81
N ALA A 34 4.17 13.73 -13.46
CA ALA A 34 4.67 13.08 -12.26
C ALA A 34 4.14 13.72 -10.97
N ALA A 35 3.96 15.05 -10.94
CA ALA A 35 3.45 15.75 -9.78
C ALA A 35 1.97 15.44 -9.55
N ALA A 36 1.15 15.44 -10.61
CA ALA A 36 -0.25 15.05 -10.57
C ALA A 36 -0.43 13.59 -10.11
N ILE A 37 0.36 12.67 -10.65
CA ILE A 37 0.35 11.25 -10.26
C ILE A 37 0.71 11.11 -8.77
N ARG A 38 1.80 11.75 -8.34
CA ARG A 38 2.23 11.70 -6.93
C ARG A 38 1.17 12.27 -6.00
N ALA A 39 0.60 13.43 -6.33
CA ALA A 39 -0.44 14.06 -5.53
C ALA A 39 -1.66 13.15 -5.35
N TYR A 40 -2.08 12.47 -6.43
CA TYR A 40 -3.17 11.51 -6.34
C TYR A 40 -2.80 10.28 -5.50
N LEU A 41 -1.62 9.69 -5.69
CA LEU A 41 -1.18 8.48 -4.96
C LEU A 41 -1.23 8.64 -3.43
N VAL A 42 -0.90 9.82 -2.91
CA VAL A 42 -0.92 10.11 -1.46
C VAL A 42 -2.22 10.75 -0.98
N SER A 43 -3.20 10.94 -1.86
CA SER A 43 -4.49 11.51 -1.53
C SER A 43 -5.40 10.49 -0.82
N PRO A 44 -6.41 10.96 -0.06
CA PRO A 44 -7.43 10.08 0.53
C PRO A 44 -8.25 9.29 -0.51
N ASP A 45 -8.30 9.76 -1.76
CA ASP A 45 -9.10 9.17 -2.84
C ASP A 45 -8.41 8.01 -3.55
N PHE A 46 -7.11 7.80 -3.31
CA PHE A 46 -6.38 6.69 -3.91
C PHE A 46 -6.65 5.38 -3.20
N GLN A 47 -6.99 4.36 -3.98
CA GLN A 47 -7.13 2.98 -3.51
C GLN A 47 -6.55 2.01 -4.52
N LEU A 48 -5.69 1.10 -4.05
CA LEU A 48 -5.12 0.04 -4.87
C LEU A 48 -5.76 -1.31 -4.53
N GLY A 49 -6.45 -1.88 -5.51
CA GLY A 49 -6.89 -3.28 -5.47
C GLY A 49 -5.72 -4.22 -5.70
N ALA A 50 -5.12 -4.75 -4.62
CA ALA A 50 -3.94 -5.62 -4.68
C ALA A 50 -4.20 -7.05 -4.14
N PHE A 51 -5.44 -7.52 -4.14
CA PHE A 51 -5.81 -8.89 -3.73
C PHE A 51 -5.42 -9.28 -2.30
N LYS A 52 -5.46 -8.31 -1.37
CA LYS A 52 -5.20 -8.51 0.06
C LYS A 52 -6.44 -8.36 0.95
N GLY A 53 -7.64 -8.46 0.35
CA GLY A 53 -8.93 -8.37 1.05
C GLY A 53 -9.39 -6.95 1.38
N VAL A 54 -8.47 -5.99 1.51
CA VAL A 54 -8.76 -4.56 1.74
C VAL A 54 -8.08 -3.70 0.67
N PRO A 55 -8.60 -2.49 0.37
CA PRO A 55 -7.89 -1.54 -0.48
C PRO A 55 -6.57 -1.12 0.19
N LEU A 56 -5.50 -1.04 -0.60
CA LEU A 56 -4.21 -0.52 -0.13
C LEU A 56 -4.12 0.97 -0.43
N THR A 57 -3.51 1.73 0.46
CA THR A 57 -3.33 3.18 0.32
C THR A 57 -1.91 3.59 0.71
N PHE A 58 -1.47 4.80 0.37
CA PHE A 58 -0.18 5.31 0.84
C PHE A 58 -0.37 6.29 2.00
N ARG A 59 0.54 6.25 2.97
CA ARG A 59 0.61 7.22 4.07
C ARG A 59 0.99 8.59 3.56
N SER A 60 0.36 9.62 4.11
CA SER A 60 0.65 11.00 3.75
C SER A 60 2.02 11.45 4.27
N TRP A 61 2.42 11.03 5.48
CA TRP A 61 3.63 11.55 6.13
C TRP A 61 4.93 10.89 5.64
N ASP A 62 4.93 9.57 5.42
CA ASP A 62 6.12 8.80 5.05
C ASP A 62 6.01 8.09 3.69
N GLN A 63 4.88 8.22 2.99
CA GLN A 63 4.62 7.59 1.68
C GLN A 63 4.75 6.06 1.68
N GLN A 64 4.66 5.42 2.85
CA GLN A 64 4.67 3.97 2.94
C GLN A 64 3.29 3.39 2.59
N LEU A 65 3.29 2.25 1.90
CA LEU A 65 2.08 1.50 1.56
C LEU A 65 1.44 0.90 2.82
N ARG A 66 0.21 1.31 3.12
CA ARG A 66 -0.67 0.64 4.08
C ARG A 66 -1.18 -0.65 3.47
N GLN A 67 -0.76 -1.78 4.04
CA GLN A 67 -1.22 -3.09 3.63
C GLN A 67 -1.26 -4.06 4.79
N PRO A 68 -2.19 -5.02 4.77
CA PRO A 68 -2.18 -6.09 5.75
C PRO A 68 -0.99 -7.01 5.51
N MET A 69 -0.50 -7.57 6.63
CA MET A 69 0.58 -8.55 6.62
C MET A 69 0.01 -9.95 6.78
N LEU A 70 0.20 -10.78 5.76
CA LEU A 70 -0.27 -12.16 5.76
C LEU A 70 0.71 -13.03 6.55
N LEU A 71 0.24 -13.69 7.60
CA LEU A 71 1.01 -14.65 8.37
C LEU A 71 0.63 -16.05 7.91
N ALA A 72 1.57 -16.77 7.34
CA ALA A 72 1.33 -18.06 6.71
C ALA A 72 2.35 -19.11 7.15
N SER A 73 1.91 -20.37 7.17
CA SER A 73 2.77 -21.55 7.21
C SER A 73 2.97 -22.08 5.78
N PRO A 74 3.84 -23.08 5.56
CA PRO A 74 4.05 -23.64 4.23
C PRO A 74 2.78 -24.15 3.53
N MET A 75 1.75 -24.53 4.30
CA MET A 75 0.55 -25.19 3.76
C MET A 75 -0.72 -24.34 3.88
N MET A 76 -0.73 -23.26 4.66
CA MET A 76 -1.95 -22.47 4.89
C MET A 76 -1.67 -21.06 5.39
N LEU A 77 -2.62 -20.15 5.14
CA LEU A 77 -2.69 -18.86 5.83
C LEU A 77 -3.11 -19.09 7.28
N VAL A 78 -2.34 -18.55 8.22
CA VAL A 78 -2.58 -18.67 9.67
C VAL A 78 -3.42 -17.50 10.16
N SER A 79 -3.05 -16.27 9.77
CA SER A 79 -3.80 -15.06 10.13
C SER A 79 -3.40 -13.88 9.24
N VAL A 80 -4.11 -12.75 9.43
CA VAL A 80 -3.83 -11.49 8.77
C VAL A 80 -3.63 -10.44 9.85
N SER A 81 -2.54 -9.67 9.75
CA SER A 81 -2.28 -8.54 10.64
C SER A 81 -2.72 -7.23 9.98
N PRO A 82 -3.29 -6.28 10.76
CA PRO A 82 -3.61 -6.42 12.18
C PRO A 82 -4.79 -7.38 12.40
N GLN A 83 -4.77 -8.10 13.52
CA GLN A 83 -5.90 -8.95 13.92
C GLN A 83 -7.09 -8.09 14.36
N GLU A 84 -8.28 -8.69 14.37
CA GLU A 84 -9.47 -8.04 14.92
C GLU A 84 -9.24 -7.59 16.38
N GLY A 85 -9.73 -6.39 16.72
CA GLY A 85 -9.55 -5.78 18.04
C GLY A 85 -8.36 -4.80 18.14
N PHE A 86 -7.43 -4.82 17.18
CA PHE A 86 -6.41 -3.76 17.07
C PHE A 86 -7.03 -2.51 16.45
N LEU A 87 -7.34 -1.53 17.29
CA LEU A 87 -7.98 -0.28 16.90
C LEU A 87 -6.96 0.82 16.65
N HIS A 88 -7.29 1.68 15.69
CA HIS A 88 -6.58 2.91 15.42
C HIS A 88 -7.59 3.99 15.05
N GLN A 89 -7.29 5.25 15.32
CA GLN A 89 -8.23 6.36 15.13
C GLN A 89 -8.70 6.49 13.67
N ARG A 90 -7.85 6.16 12.70
CA ARG A 90 -8.12 6.36 11.25
C ARG A 90 -8.35 5.06 10.51
N THR A 91 -7.42 4.12 10.66
CA THR A 91 -7.45 2.81 10.01
C THR A 91 -6.63 1.82 10.82
N PRO A 92 -7.13 0.60 11.07
CA PRO A 92 -6.36 -0.44 11.76
C PRO A 92 -4.98 -0.69 11.14
N LEU A 93 -4.80 -0.48 9.82
CA LEU A 93 -3.51 -0.68 9.16
C LEU A 93 -2.40 0.26 9.69
N ASP A 94 -2.75 1.38 10.31
CA ASP A 94 -1.76 2.29 10.91
C ASP A 94 -1.22 1.79 12.26
N THR A 95 -1.77 0.71 12.83
CA THR A 95 -1.11 0.00 13.95
C THR A 95 0.11 -0.81 13.49
N LEU A 96 0.32 -0.96 12.17
CA LEU A 96 1.49 -1.64 11.62
C LEU A 96 2.63 -0.65 11.38
N GLY A 97 3.59 -0.61 12.29
CA GLY A 97 4.73 0.33 12.25
C GLY A 97 4.46 1.61 13.03
N TYR A 98 5.31 2.64 12.83
CA TYR A 98 5.16 3.93 13.50
C TYR A 98 4.00 4.72 12.91
N ASP A 99 3.13 5.24 13.78
CA ASP A 99 2.05 6.15 13.38
C ASP A 99 2.60 7.57 13.09
N GLU A 100 1.78 8.43 12.50
CA GLU A 100 2.12 9.82 12.16
C GLU A 100 2.69 10.66 13.32
N PRO A 101 2.11 10.67 14.54
CA PRO A 101 2.64 11.48 15.64
C PRO A 101 3.97 10.93 16.19
N GLU A 102 4.27 9.65 15.97
CA GLU A 102 5.49 8.98 16.45
C GLU A 102 6.64 9.07 15.44
N SER A 103 6.30 9.17 14.15
CA SER A 103 7.28 9.28 13.07
C SER A 103 7.88 10.68 13.01
N SER A 104 9.19 10.79 12.76
CA SER A 104 9.86 12.05 12.41
C SER A 104 9.88 12.33 10.90
N CYS A 105 9.40 11.38 10.08
CA CYS A 105 9.42 11.48 8.63
C CYS A 105 8.29 12.40 8.12
N ARG A 106 8.64 13.44 7.35
CA ARG A 106 7.70 14.40 6.74
C ARG A 106 8.04 14.58 5.26
N LEU A 107 7.64 13.62 4.43
CA LEU A 107 7.90 13.64 2.98
C LEU A 107 6.85 14.40 2.18
N ASN A 108 5.72 14.73 2.81
CA ASN A 108 4.82 15.76 2.32
C ASN A 108 5.08 17.00 3.18
N PRO A 109 5.86 17.99 2.71
CA PRO A 109 5.76 19.32 3.29
C PRO A 109 4.31 19.79 3.10
N ASP A 110 3.74 20.43 4.12
CA ASP A 110 2.42 21.07 4.01
C ASP A 110 2.36 21.95 2.74
N PRO A 111 1.17 22.11 2.13
CA PRO A 111 0.99 22.93 0.93
C PRO A 111 1.52 24.36 1.08
#